data_AF-J2ZJV6-F1
#
_entry.id   AF-J2ZJV6-F1
#
_cell.length_a   1.000
_cell.length_b   1.000
_cell.length_c   1.000
_cell.angle_alpha   90.00
_cell.angle_beta   90.00
_cell.angle_gamma   90.00
#
_symmetry.space_group_name_H-M   'P 1'
#
loop_
_entity.id
_entity.type
_entity.pdbx_description
1 polymer ?
#
loop_
_entity_poly.entity_id
_entity_poly.type
_entity_poly.pdbx_seq_one_letter_code
_entity_poly.pdbx_strand_id
1 'polypeptide(L)'
;MALTVASTPAFADEATPIHLAEVYDVTPGVSATHEVTLSTDAPLLSEQCQSMGTGARATSTVSVEVNGVAACRFTWDLDDSGAEVLTVDDGGVFHFHSVSASLLEGFSSPEALASIDSVTLVAHASEIVEASAGGAITSPGSSTKKDASTVTWTQVSDDVSATGTVDLEATAMPASPASSSSAAPASREGRGSSSSRSSLTLIVAMTGAVVALALAGAVARSMGRSRRA
;
A
#
# COMPACT_ATOMS: atom_id res chain seq x y z
N MET A 1 -27.48 -40.41 -39.67
CA MET A 1 -27.17 -40.22 -38.24
C MET A 1 -26.67 -38.79 -38.08
N ALA A 2 -27.44 -37.93 -37.42
CA ALA A 2 -27.05 -36.55 -37.16
C ALA A 2 -26.51 -36.46 -35.73
N LEU A 3 -25.24 -36.07 -35.58
CA LEU A 3 -24.65 -35.78 -34.27
C LEU A 3 -25.10 -34.39 -33.83
N THR A 4 -26.00 -34.32 -32.87
CA THR A 4 -26.27 -33.10 -32.10
C THR A 4 -25.16 -32.92 -31.09
N VAL A 5 -24.25 -31.97 -31.34
CA VAL A 5 -23.30 -31.47 -30.34
C VAL A 5 -24.10 -30.68 -29.31
N ALA A 6 -24.28 -31.26 -28.13
CA ALA A 6 -24.81 -30.53 -26.98
C ALA A 6 -23.73 -29.56 -26.50
N SER A 7 -23.80 -28.32 -26.97
CA SER A 7 -23.09 -27.20 -26.37
C SER A 7 -23.74 -26.88 -25.02
N THR A 8 -23.12 -27.31 -23.93
CA THR A 8 -23.43 -26.81 -22.59
C THR A 8 -23.13 -25.31 -22.55
N PRO A 9 -24.01 -24.47 -21.97
CA PRO A 9 -23.69 -23.07 -21.78
C PRO A 9 -22.45 -22.97 -20.88
N ALA A 10 -21.41 -22.29 -21.36
CA ALA A 10 -20.29 -21.89 -20.52
C ALA A 10 -20.85 -20.91 -19.49
N PHE A 11 -21.05 -21.36 -18.25
CA PHE A 11 -21.30 -20.46 -17.14
C PHE A 11 -20.12 -19.50 -17.08
N ALA A 12 -20.40 -18.20 -17.21
CA ALA A 12 -19.40 -17.20 -16.87
C ALA A 12 -19.02 -17.44 -15.41
N ASP A 13 -17.75 -17.72 -15.17
CA ASP A 13 -17.20 -17.91 -13.82
C ASP A 13 -17.56 -16.66 -13.01
N GLU A 14 -18.16 -16.84 -11.82
CA GLU A 14 -18.46 -15.71 -10.95
C GLU A 14 -17.14 -15.03 -10.55
N ALA A 15 -17.09 -13.71 -10.63
CA ALA A 15 -15.86 -12.98 -10.39
C ALA A 15 -15.36 -13.26 -8.96
N THR A 16 -14.10 -13.67 -8.84
CA THR A 16 -13.54 -14.05 -7.55
C THR A 16 -13.45 -12.82 -6.63
N PRO A 17 -14.03 -12.84 -5.43
CA PRO A 17 -13.91 -11.73 -4.49
C PRO A 17 -12.48 -11.64 -3.94
N ILE A 18 -11.93 -10.43 -3.95
CA ILE A 18 -10.63 -10.09 -3.40
C ILE A 18 -10.83 -9.03 -2.32
N HIS A 19 -10.36 -9.33 -1.12
CA HIS A 19 -10.43 -8.44 0.04
C HIS A 19 -9.05 -7.88 0.35
N LEU A 20 -8.95 -6.56 0.38
CA LEU A 20 -7.72 -5.82 0.66
C LEU A 20 -7.83 -5.13 2.02
N ALA A 21 -6.76 -5.20 2.80
CA ALA A 21 -6.57 -4.38 4.00
C ALA A 21 -5.24 -3.65 3.89
N GLU A 22 -5.28 -2.33 3.99
CA GLU A 22 -4.11 -1.46 3.85
C GLU A 22 -3.68 -0.90 5.21
N VAL A 23 -2.36 -0.86 5.43
CA VAL A 23 -1.75 -0.22 6.59
C VAL A 23 -0.61 0.67 6.12
N TYR A 24 -0.69 1.95 6.44
CA TYR A 24 0.39 2.91 6.30
C TYR A 24 1.01 3.14 7.67
N ASP A 25 2.25 2.70 7.86
CA ASP A 25 3.00 2.92 9.09
C ASP A 25 4.07 3.99 8.83
N VAL A 26 3.92 5.12 9.50
CA VAL A 26 4.63 6.35 9.16
C VAL A 26 5.24 6.95 10.42
N THR A 27 6.54 7.21 10.33
CA THR A 27 7.28 8.08 11.23
C THR A 27 7.81 9.25 10.40
N PRO A 28 7.17 10.43 10.46
CA PRO A 28 7.52 11.56 9.60
C PRO A 28 9.02 11.91 9.69
N GLY A 29 9.68 12.05 8.53
CA GLY A 29 11.11 12.36 8.44
C GLY A 29 12.06 11.22 8.84
N VAL A 30 11.56 10.02 9.12
CA VAL A 30 12.37 8.84 9.49
C VAL A 30 12.09 7.65 8.57
N SER A 31 10.83 7.26 8.43
CA SER A 31 10.44 6.09 7.65
C SER A 31 8.95 6.14 7.32
N ALA A 32 8.57 5.57 6.18
CA ALA A 32 7.19 5.30 5.85
C ALA A 32 7.11 3.96 5.14
N THR A 33 6.17 3.11 5.54
CA THR A 33 5.91 1.82 4.90
C THR A 33 4.43 1.71 4.55
N HIS A 34 4.17 1.01 3.47
CA HIS A 34 2.82 0.64 3.04
C HIS A 34 2.73 -0.87 3.01
N GLU A 35 1.78 -1.41 3.76
CA GLU A 35 1.46 -2.83 3.79
C GLU A 35 0.08 -3.05 3.22
N VAL A 36 -0.04 -4.01 2.29
CA VAL A 36 -1.32 -4.46 1.75
C VAL A 36 -1.45 -5.95 2.01
N THR A 37 -2.50 -6.32 2.74
CA THR A 37 -2.90 -7.71 2.92
C THR A 37 -4.01 -8.04 1.94
N LEU A 38 -3.76 -8.99 1.06
CA LEU A 38 -4.70 -9.51 0.07
C LEU A 38 -5.18 -10.89 0.51
N SER A 39 -6.50 -11.02 0.66
CA SER A 39 -7.18 -12.27 0.99
C SER A 39 -8.32 -12.56 0.02
N THR A 40 -8.66 -13.84 -0.11
CA THR A 40 -9.78 -14.32 -0.93
C THR A 40 -10.45 -15.49 -0.19
N ASP A 41 -11.57 -15.98 -0.70
CA ASP A 41 -12.25 -17.15 -0.11
C ASP A 41 -11.46 -18.47 -0.26
N ALA A 42 -10.47 -18.50 -1.15
CA ALA A 42 -9.64 -19.66 -1.42
C ALA A 42 -8.18 -19.41 -1.00
N PRO A 43 -7.48 -20.41 -0.43
CA PRO A 43 -6.12 -20.20 0.06
C PRO A 43 -5.17 -19.83 -1.09
N LEU A 44 -4.44 -18.73 -0.92
CA LEU A 44 -3.39 -18.30 -1.81
C LEU A 44 -2.11 -19.08 -1.54
N LEU A 45 -1.48 -19.56 -2.60
CA LEU A 45 -0.24 -20.32 -2.49
C LEU A 45 0.94 -19.36 -2.30
N SER A 46 1.96 -19.79 -1.57
CA SER A 46 3.16 -18.97 -1.36
C SER A 46 3.84 -18.58 -2.68
N GLU A 47 3.87 -19.46 -3.68
CA GLU A 47 4.37 -19.14 -5.02
C GLU A 47 3.55 -18.05 -5.72
N GLN A 48 2.22 -18.05 -5.54
CA GLN A 48 1.36 -17.00 -6.07
C GLN A 48 1.65 -15.67 -5.35
N CYS A 49 1.75 -15.68 -4.02
CA CYS A 49 2.15 -14.49 -3.27
C CYS A 49 3.48 -13.94 -3.81
N GLN A 50 4.52 -14.76 -3.92
CA GLN A 50 5.83 -14.33 -4.43
C GLN A 50 5.76 -13.78 -5.87
N SER A 51 5.00 -14.43 -6.75
CA SER A 51 4.79 -13.94 -8.11
C SER A 51 4.09 -12.59 -8.13
N MET A 52 3.05 -12.41 -7.31
CA MET A 52 2.31 -11.15 -7.22
C MET A 52 3.18 -10.04 -6.64
N GLY A 53 3.90 -10.33 -5.56
CA GLY A 53 4.79 -9.38 -4.90
C GLY A 53 5.95 -8.93 -5.80
N THR A 54 6.54 -9.86 -6.55
CA THR A 54 7.56 -9.53 -7.56
C THR A 54 6.98 -8.65 -8.67
N GLY A 55 5.78 -8.98 -9.16
CA GLY A 55 5.08 -8.20 -10.20
C GLY A 55 4.74 -6.77 -9.74
N ALA A 56 4.34 -6.64 -8.48
CA ALA A 56 4.03 -5.36 -7.83
C ALA A 56 5.26 -4.66 -7.24
N ARG A 57 6.46 -5.25 -7.40
CA ARG A 57 7.74 -4.73 -6.89
C ARG A 57 7.72 -4.44 -5.38
N ALA A 58 7.05 -5.28 -4.61
CA ALA A 58 7.07 -5.18 -3.15
C ALA A 58 8.48 -5.42 -2.63
N THR A 59 8.91 -4.62 -1.65
CA THR A 59 10.19 -4.83 -0.96
C THR A 59 10.18 -6.13 -0.17
N SER A 60 9.01 -6.51 0.35
CA SER A 60 8.79 -7.78 1.04
C SER A 60 7.47 -8.42 0.64
N THR A 61 7.44 -9.75 0.67
CA THR A 61 6.24 -10.54 0.38
C THR A 61 6.21 -11.77 1.27
N VAL A 62 5.14 -11.91 2.04
CA VAL A 62 4.99 -12.95 3.05
C VAL A 62 3.62 -13.61 2.93
N SER A 63 3.58 -14.94 3.05
CA SER A 63 2.32 -15.66 3.23
C SER A 63 1.85 -15.50 4.67
N VAL A 64 0.62 -15.04 4.85
CA VAL A 64 -0.03 -14.83 6.15
C VAL A 64 -1.34 -15.62 6.20
N GLU A 65 -1.99 -15.64 7.35
CA GLU A 65 -3.31 -16.25 7.51
C GLU A 65 -4.31 -15.19 7.93
N VAL A 66 -5.43 -15.10 7.22
CA VAL A 66 -6.55 -14.20 7.51
C VAL A 66 -7.80 -15.06 7.62
N ASN A 67 -8.47 -15.02 8.78
CA ASN A 67 -9.67 -15.83 9.05
C ASN A 67 -9.48 -17.35 8.79
N GLY A 68 -8.28 -17.88 9.02
CA GLY A 68 -7.97 -19.30 8.76
C GLY A 68 -7.68 -19.64 7.30
N VAL A 69 -7.64 -18.65 6.41
CA VAL A 69 -7.33 -18.81 4.98
C VAL A 69 -5.97 -18.20 4.67
N ALA A 70 -5.16 -18.92 3.89
CA ALA A 70 -3.86 -18.42 3.46
C ALA A 70 -4.03 -17.18 2.56
N ALA A 71 -3.36 -16.09 2.93
CA ALA A 71 -3.41 -14.79 2.31
C ALA A 71 -1.98 -14.30 2.02
N CYS A 72 -1.87 -13.20 1.28
CA CYS A 72 -0.58 -12.58 0.95
C CYS A 72 -0.48 -11.21 1.63
N ARG A 73 0.66 -10.93 2.26
CA ARG A 73 1.01 -9.57 2.69
C ARG A 73 2.18 -9.07 1.87
N PHE A 74 2.00 -7.89 1.30
CA PHE A 74 3.00 -7.17 0.53
C PHE A 74 3.40 -5.92 1.31
N THR A 75 4.69 -5.62 1.34
CA THR A 75 5.22 -4.41 1.99
C THR A 75 6.07 -3.64 1.01
N TRP A 76 5.85 -2.34 0.93
CA TRP A 76 6.69 -1.38 0.21
C TRP A 76 7.29 -0.41 1.21
N ASP A 77 8.60 -0.21 1.11
CA ASP A 77 9.26 0.93 1.76
C ASP A 77 8.99 2.15 0.89
N LEU A 78 8.38 3.18 1.47
CA LEU A 78 8.16 4.45 0.79
C LEU A 78 9.45 5.27 0.96
N ASP A 79 10.12 5.57 -0.17
CA ASP A 79 11.37 6.35 -0.17
C ASP A 79 11.25 7.65 0.63
N ASP A 80 12.38 8.11 1.17
CA ASP A 80 12.66 9.20 2.14
C ASP A 80 11.64 10.36 2.16
N SER A 81 10.41 10.05 2.60
CA SER A 81 9.28 10.91 3.03
C SER A 81 7.90 10.28 2.77
N GLY A 82 7.77 9.28 1.89
CA GLY A 82 6.45 8.98 1.35
C GLY A 82 5.76 10.22 0.80
N ALA A 83 6.51 11.23 0.29
CA ALA A 83 6.03 12.59 -0.04
C ALA A 83 4.76 12.68 -0.90
N GLU A 84 4.43 11.63 -1.65
CA GLU A 84 3.20 11.56 -2.43
C GLU A 84 1.98 11.16 -1.58
N VAL A 85 2.21 10.35 -0.55
CA VAL A 85 1.24 9.81 0.40
C VAL A 85 1.22 10.60 1.70
N LEU A 86 2.33 11.23 2.08
CA LEU A 86 2.52 12.01 3.30
C LEU A 86 3.42 13.23 3.02
N THR A 87 2.89 14.43 3.12
CA THR A 87 3.68 15.66 3.14
C THR A 87 3.76 16.23 4.54
N VAL A 88 4.88 16.87 4.89
CA VAL A 88 5.00 17.65 6.14
C VAL A 88 5.39 19.07 5.78
N ASP A 89 4.59 20.02 6.21
CA ASP A 89 4.83 21.45 6.00
C ASP A 89 5.84 22.00 7.02
N ASP A 90 6.43 23.17 6.74
CA ASP A 90 7.38 23.85 7.63
C ASP A 90 6.81 24.16 9.03
N GLY A 91 5.48 24.15 9.18
CA GLY A 91 4.77 24.29 10.46
C GLY A 91 4.62 23.01 11.27
N GLY A 92 5.18 21.88 10.81
CA GLY A 92 5.03 20.57 11.44
C GLY A 92 3.66 19.95 11.25
N VAL A 93 2.88 20.41 10.27
CA VAL A 93 1.59 19.80 9.91
C VAL A 93 1.85 18.73 8.87
N PHE A 94 1.39 17.51 9.11
CA PHE A 94 1.42 16.47 8.08
C PHE A 94 0.07 16.34 7.39
N HIS A 95 0.11 16.03 6.09
CA HIS A 95 -1.04 15.70 5.27
C HIS A 95 -0.84 14.32 4.68
N PHE A 96 -1.76 13.42 4.95
CA PHE A 96 -1.80 12.06 4.43
C PHE A 96 -2.86 11.94 3.33
N HIS A 97 -2.53 11.21 2.27
CA HIS A 97 -3.43 10.82 1.18
C HIS A 97 -3.12 9.40 0.71
N SER A 98 -4.08 8.48 0.78
CA SER A 98 -3.90 7.11 0.31
C SER A 98 -3.86 6.99 -1.21
N VAL A 99 -3.56 5.80 -1.73
CA VAL A 99 -3.70 5.44 -3.15
C VAL A 99 -4.65 4.26 -3.37
N SER A 100 -5.61 4.12 -2.46
CA SER A 100 -6.62 3.06 -2.40
C SER A 100 -7.43 2.90 -3.68
N ALA A 101 -7.82 4.00 -4.33
CA ALA A 101 -8.56 3.95 -5.60
C ALA A 101 -7.74 3.28 -6.71
N SER A 102 -6.45 3.63 -6.80
CA SER A 102 -5.53 3.04 -7.79
C SER A 102 -5.30 1.54 -7.54
N LEU A 103 -5.30 1.11 -6.28
CA LEU A 103 -5.20 -0.31 -5.93
C LEU A 103 -6.45 -1.09 -6.34
N LEU A 104 -7.65 -0.55 -6.08
CA LEU A 104 -8.90 -1.17 -6.50
C LEU A 104 -8.93 -1.39 -8.02
N GLU A 105 -8.50 -0.40 -8.79
CA GLU A 105 -8.37 -0.53 -10.26
C GLU A 105 -7.35 -1.60 -10.66
N GLY A 106 -6.22 -1.69 -9.96
CA GLY A 106 -5.16 -2.67 -10.25
C GLY A 106 -5.53 -4.12 -9.94
N PHE A 107 -6.38 -4.35 -8.93
CA PHE A 107 -6.82 -5.69 -8.50
C PHE A 107 -8.16 -6.12 -9.09
N SER A 108 -8.96 -5.18 -9.58
CA SER A 108 -10.24 -5.49 -10.22
C SER A 108 -10.05 -5.89 -11.67
N SER A 109 -10.75 -6.94 -12.08
CA SER A 109 -10.85 -7.38 -13.48
C SER A 109 -12.25 -7.94 -13.73
N PRO A 110 -12.63 -8.24 -15.00
CA PRO A 110 -13.88 -8.96 -15.27
C PRO A 110 -14.01 -10.31 -14.54
N GLU A 111 -12.89 -10.87 -14.08
CA GLU A 111 -12.77 -12.19 -13.47
C GLU A 111 -12.54 -12.11 -11.95
N ALA A 112 -12.28 -10.92 -11.41
CA ALA A 112 -12.02 -10.69 -9.98
C ALA A 112 -12.54 -9.33 -9.51
N LEU A 113 -13.27 -9.30 -8.41
CA LEU A 113 -13.81 -8.07 -7.83
C LEU A 113 -13.04 -7.73 -6.56
N ALA A 114 -12.30 -6.61 -6.57
CA ALA A 114 -11.58 -6.15 -5.41
C ALA A 114 -12.42 -5.20 -4.55
N SER A 115 -12.32 -5.35 -3.24
CA SER A 115 -12.83 -4.40 -2.24
C SER A 115 -11.76 -4.12 -1.19
N ILE A 116 -11.72 -2.89 -0.68
CA ILE A 116 -10.87 -2.53 0.45
C ILE A 116 -11.71 -2.55 1.72
N ASP A 117 -11.48 -3.56 2.54
CA ASP A 117 -12.21 -3.75 3.78
C ASP A 117 -11.81 -2.69 4.81
N SER A 118 -10.53 -2.32 4.82
CA SER A 118 -10.01 -1.28 5.72
C SER A 118 -8.74 -0.61 5.19
N VAL A 119 -8.57 0.66 5.54
CA VAL A 119 -7.32 1.41 5.44
C VAL A 119 -6.97 1.91 6.83
N THR A 120 -5.73 1.74 7.25
CA THR A 120 -5.25 2.21 8.55
C THR A 120 -4.01 3.06 8.36
N LEU A 121 -3.99 4.27 8.92
CA LEU A 121 -2.78 5.07 9.06
C LEU A 121 -2.33 5.01 10.51
N VAL A 122 -1.08 4.61 10.74
CA VAL A 122 -0.38 4.63 12.02
C VAL A 122 0.69 5.72 11.92
N ALA A 123 0.45 6.85 12.57
CA ALA A 123 1.33 8.00 12.57
C ALA A 123 2.08 8.10 13.91
N HIS A 124 3.35 7.71 13.91
CA HIS A 124 4.24 7.79 15.06
C HIS A 124 4.72 9.22 15.32
N ALA A 125 4.97 9.54 16.59
CA ALA A 125 5.43 10.87 17.02
C ALA A 125 4.55 12.02 16.49
N SER A 126 3.28 11.73 16.26
CA SER A 126 2.33 12.60 15.57
C SER A 126 0.94 12.46 16.21
N GLU A 127 0.18 13.54 16.14
CA GLU A 127 -1.23 13.59 16.52
C GLU A 127 -2.10 13.77 15.29
N ILE A 128 -3.03 12.84 15.04
CA ILE A 128 -4.01 12.97 13.96
C ILE A 128 -5.16 13.83 14.48
N VAL A 129 -5.48 14.91 13.76
CA VAL A 129 -6.49 15.89 14.15
C VAL A 129 -7.75 15.71 13.32
N GLU A 130 -7.62 15.49 12.02
CA GLU A 130 -8.74 15.30 11.11
C GLU A 130 -8.55 14.10 10.21
N ALA A 131 -9.66 13.49 9.81
CA ALA A 131 -9.72 12.38 8.89
C ALA A 131 -10.93 12.52 7.97
N SER A 132 -10.75 12.24 6.68
CA SER A 132 -11.83 12.23 5.71
C SER A 132 -12.77 11.04 5.92
N ALA A 133 -13.92 11.06 5.24
CA ALA A 133 -14.85 9.94 5.14
C ALA A 133 -15.27 9.28 6.48
N GLY A 134 -15.20 10.01 7.59
CA GLY A 134 -15.57 9.50 8.92
C GLY A 134 -14.58 8.50 9.52
N GLY A 135 -13.30 8.56 9.13
CA GLY A 135 -12.24 7.73 9.71
C GLY A 135 -12.20 7.80 11.23
N ALA A 136 -12.08 6.64 11.88
CA ALA A 136 -12.07 6.53 13.33
C ALA A 136 -10.67 6.82 13.88
N ILE A 137 -10.48 8.01 14.45
CA ILE A 137 -9.21 8.43 15.05
C ILE A 137 -9.10 7.89 16.47
N THR A 138 -7.94 7.33 16.79
CA THR A 138 -7.55 6.89 18.13
C THR A 138 -6.20 7.51 18.47
N SER A 139 -6.17 8.34 19.51
CA SER A 139 -4.95 8.98 19.98
C SER A 139 -4.47 8.36 21.29
N PRO A 140 -3.17 8.08 21.44
CA PRO A 140 -2.59 7.74 22.73
C PRO A 140 -2.61 9.00 23.60
N GLY A 141 -3.30 8.97 24.75
CA GLY A 141 -3.57 10.16 25.57
C GLY A 141 -2.35 10.93 26.12
N SER A 142 -1.13 10.50 25.83
CA SER A 142 0.12 11.25 26.05
C SER A 142 1.11 10.89 24.94
N SER A 143 1.72 11.88 24.28
CA SER A 143 2.67 11.68 23.19
C SER A 143 4.10 11.50 23.72
N THR A 144 4.64 10.29 23.61
CA THR A 144 6.08 10.01 23.66
C THR A 144 6.57 9.67 22.25
N LYS A 145 7.90 9.62 22.04
CA LYS A 145 8.51 9.25 20.73
C LYS A 145 8.02 7.91 20.13
N LYS A 146 7.39 7.04 20.94
CA LYS A 146 6.87 5.74 20.49
C LYS A 146 5.36 5.68 20.35
N ASP A 147 4.67 6.70 20.85
CA ASP A 147 3.22 6.75 20.76
C ASP A 147 2.83 7.05 19.31
N ALA A 148 1.80 6.34 18.85
CA ALA A 148 1.28 6.47 17.50
C ALA A 148 -0.20 6.83 17.58
N SER A 149 -0.58 7.90 16.89
CA SER A 149 -1.99 8.13 16.60
C SER A 149 -2.38 7.22 15.45
N THR A 150 -3.56 6.63 15.53
CA THR A 150 -4.08 5.76 14.48
C THR A 150 -5.38 6.31 13.96
N VAL A 151 -5.60 6.19 12.66
CA VAL A 151 -6.92 6.36 12.06
C VAL A 151 -7.24 5.15 11.21
N THR A 152 -8.46 4.64 11.33
CA THR A 152 -8.94 3.52 10.54
C THR A 152 -10.20 3.91 9.77
N TRP A 153 -10.18 3.66 8.47
CA TRP A 153 -11.33 3.70 7.58
C TRP A 153 -11.77 2.28 7.27
N THR A 154 -13.07 2.06 7.11
CA THR A 154 -13.64 0.76 6.75
C THR A 154 -14.49 0.89 5.50
N GLN A 155 -14.56 -0.18 4.71
CA GLN A 155 -15.36 -0.24 3.48
C GLN A 155 -15.01 0.90 2.52
N VAL A 156 -13.72 0.99 2.16
CA VAL A 156 -13.17 2.11 1.40
C VAL A 156 -13.39 1.88 -0.09
N SER A 157 -13.99 2.87 -0.77
CA SER A 157 -14.24 2.86 -2.22
C SER A 157 -13.37 3.83 -3.01
N ASP A 158 -12.79 4.82 -2.34
CA ASP A 158 -12.04 5.93 -2.93
C ASP A 158 -10.86 6.29 -2.01
N ASP A 159 -9.98 7.19 -2.46
CA ASP A 159 -8.87 7.64 -1.63
C ASP A 159 -9.34 8.36 -0.36
N VAL A 160 -8.64 8.09 0.74
CA VAL A 160 -8.84 8.68 2.06
C VAL A 160 -7.66 9.57 2.44
N SER A 161 -7.92 10.51 3.33
CA SER A 161 -6.93 11.50 3.75
C SER A 161 -7.05 11.81 5.23
N ALA A 162 -5.93 12.20 5.83
CA ALA A 162 -5.87 12.63 7.23
C ALA A 162 -4.87 13.77 7.38
N THR A 163 -5.09 14.62 8.36
CA THR A 163 -4.17 15.71 8.70
C THR A 163 -3.87 15.68 10.18
N GLY A 164 -2.70 16.18 10.54
CA GLY A 164 -2.30 16.21 11.93
C GLY A 164 -1.01 16.98 12.15
N THR A 165 -0.51 16.93 13.38
CA THR A 165 0.71 17.63 13.78
C THR A 165 1.80 16.64 14.17
N VAL A 166 3.03 16.93 13.77
CA VAL A 166 4.23 16.16 14.09
C VAL A 166 4.94 16.82 15.27
N ASP A 167 5.37 16.03 16.23
CA ASP A 167 6.34 16.49 17.23
C ASP A 167 7.75 16.48 16.61
N LEU A 168 8.20 17.67 16.20
CA LEU A 168 9.50 17.88 15.55
C LEU A 168 10.68 17.60 16.51
N GLU A 169 10.48 17.74 17.83
CA GLU A 169 11.51 17.40 18.83
C GLU A 169 11.60 15.88 19.04
N ALA A 170 10.48 15.18 18.88
CA ALA A 170 10.41 13.72 18.88
C ALA A 170 11.08 13.10 17.64
N THR A 171 10.99 13.73 16.49
CA THR A 171 11.57 13.25 15.21
C THR A 171 13.02 13.68 14.99
N ALA A 172 13.50 14.72 15.67
CA ALA A 172 14.92 15.08 15.66
C ALA A 172 15.79 13.94 16.24
N MET A 173 16.63 13.34 15.39
CA MET A 173 17.78 12.58 15.87
C MET A 173 18.68 13.53 16.68
N PRO A 174 19.29 13.09 17.80
CA PRO A 174 20.28 13.93 18.47
C PRO A 174 21.40 14.22 17.47
N ALA A 175 21.57 15.50 17.11
CA ALA A 175 22.68 15.93 16.29
C ALA A 175 23.98 15.45 16.97
N SER A 176 24.78 14.64 16.27
CA SER A 176 26.14 14.34 16.70
C SER A 176 26.82 15.69 17.02
N PRO A 177 27.56 15.82 18.14
CA PRO A 177 28.11 17.10 18.54
C PRO A 177 28.97 17.64 17.41
N ALA A 178 28.60 18.81 16.90
CA ALA A 178 29.28 19.47 15.80
C ALA A 178 30.75 19.68 16.16
N SER A 179 31.65 19.03 15.42
CA SER A 179 33.07 19.32 15.45
C SER A 179 33.27 20.78 15.05
N SER A 180 33.67 21.61 16.01
CA SER A 180 34.08 22.99 15.78
C SER A 180 35.10 23.07 14.65
N SER A 181 34.81 23.83 13.60
CA SER A 181 35.83 24.34 12.69
C SER A 181 35.44 25.71 12.18
N SER A 182 36.18 26.69 12.68
CA SER A 182 36.11 28.10 12.37
C SER A 182 36.78 28.38 11.01
N ALA A 183 36.11 29.14 10.14
CA ALA A 183 36.63 30.15 9.20
C ALA A 183 35.81 30.21 7.88
N ALA A 184 35.29 31.39 7.56
CA ALA A 184 34.60 31.77 6.32
C ALA A 184 35.62 32.36 5.28
N PRO A 185 35.17 32.93 4.14
CA PRO A 185 34.52 32.32 2.97
C PRO A 185 35.28 32.62 1.65
N ALA A 186 34.96 31.95 0.54
CA ALA A 186 35.23 32.48 -0.81
C ALA A 186 34.27 31.90 -1.87
N SER A 187 33.66 32.83 -2.61
CA SER A 187 32.66 32.67 -3.65
C SER A 187 33.16 31.90 -4.88
N ARG A 188 32.30 31.06 -5.47
CA ARG A 188 32.33 30.84 -6.93
C ARG A 188 30.94 30.49 -7.46
N GLU A 189 30.46 31.42 -8.27
CA GLU A 189 29.30 31.33 -9.12
C GLU A 189 29.43 30.14 -10.08
N GLY A 190 28.48 29.22 -10.02
CA GLY A 190 28.39 28.05 -10.90
C GLY A 190 26.94 27.82 -11.28
N ARG A 191 26.55 28.38 -12.43
CA ARG A 191 25.28 28.07 -13.10
C ARG A 191 25.17 26.56 -13.32
N GLY A 192 24.08 26.00 -12.84
CA GLY A 192 23.69 24.61 -13.06
C GLY A 192 22.26 24.40 -12.61
N SER A 193 21.31 25.14 -13.19
CA SER A 193 19.89 24.85 -13.07
C SER A 193 19.62 23.56 -13.84
N SER A 194 19.83 22.42 -13.18
CA SER A 194 19.48 21.10 -13.68
C SER A 194 18.13 20.72 -13.09
N SER A 195 17.10 21.10 -13.83
CA SER A 195 15.74 20.54 -13.86
C SER A 195 15.52 19.28 -13.00
N SER A 196 14.80 19.45 -11.88
CA SER A 196 14.19 18.37 -11.06
C SER A 196 13.04 17.68 -11.80
N ARG A 197 13.28 17.13 -12.99
CA ARG A 197 12.26 16.46 -13.81
C ARG A 197 12.26 14.93 -13.68
N SER A 198 12.80 14.38 -12.59
CA SER A 198 13.10 12.93 -12.49
C SER A 198 12.55 12.26 -11.24
N SER A 199 11.27 12.46 -10.93
CA SER A 199 10.58 11.67 -9.88
C SER A 199 9.15 11.25 -10.25
N LEU A 200 8.59 11.77 -11.35
CA LEU A 200 7.18 11.58 -11.72
C LEU A 200 6.83 10.22 -12.37
N THR A 201 7.74 9.24 -12.38
CA THR A 201 7.58 8.03 -13.23
C THR A 201 7.59 6.70 -12.47
N LEU A 202 7.83 6.68 -11.16
CA LEU A 202 8.09 5.41 -10.46
C LEU A 202 6.86 4.77 -9.79
N ILE A 203 5.85 5.53 -9.39
CA ILE A 203 4.68 4.98 -8.67
C ILE A 203 3.51 4.65 -9.61
N VAL A 204 3.50 5.21 -10.83
CA VAL A 204 2.44 4.97 -11.85
C VAL A 204 2.59 3.61 -12.56
N ALA A 205 3.62 2.82 -12.27
CA ALA A 205 3.82 1.51 -12.91
C ALA A 205 3.06 0.37 -12.19
N MET A 206 1.81 0.59 -11.76
CA MET A 206 0.89 -0.47 -11.37
C MET A 206 0.36 -1.17 -12.63
N THR A 207 1.23 -1.94 -13.29
CA THR A 207 0.83 -2.77 -14.42
C THR A 207 -0.01 -3.94 -13.94
N GLY A 208 -1.28 -3.98 -14.36
CA GLY A 208 -2.25 -5.07 -14.21
C GLY A 208 -1.85 -6.43 -14.81
N ALA A 209 -0.57 -6.76 -14.86
CA ALA A 209 -0.03 -8.05 -15.28
C ALA A 209 -0.20 -9.14 -14.20
N VAL A 210 -0.56 -8.76 -12.97
CA VAL A 210 -0.57 -9.66 -11.80
C VAL A 210 -1.85 -10.51 -11.73
N VAL A 211 -2.99 -9.99 -12.17
CA VAL A 211 -4.28 -10.72 -12.15
C VAL A 211 -4.28 -11.91 -13.14
N ALA A 212 -3.59 -11.78 -14.27
CA ALA A 212 -3.54 -12.85 -15.28
C ALA A 212 -2.84 -14.15 -14.80
N LEU A 213 -1.84 -14.05 -13.91
CA LEU A 213 -1.13 -15.23 -13.38
C LEU A 213 -1.84 -15.88 -12.19
N ALA A 214 -2.55 -15.10 -11.36
CA ALA A 214 -3.34 -15.65 -10.25
C ALA A 214 -4.50 -16.53 -10.77
N LEU A 215 -5.14 -16.10 -11.86
CA LEU A 215 -6.30 -16.77 -12.43
C LEU A 215 -5.96 -17.97 -13.32
N ALA A 216 -4.80 -17.96 -14.00
CA ALA A 216 -4.34 -19.13 -14.76
C ALA A 216 -4.17 -20.39 -13.87
N GLY A 217 -3.80 -20.20 -12.60
CA GLY A 217 -3.68 -21.29 -11.62
C GLY A 217 -5.01 -21.81 -11.06
N ALA A 218 -6.07 -20.98 -11.09
CA ALA A 218 -7.42 -21.35 -10.64
C ALA A 218 -8.17 -22.10 -11.75
N VAL A 219 -8.12 -21.61 -12.99
CA VAL A 219 -8.75 -22.25 -14.17
C VAL A 219 -8.11 -23.60 -14.50
N ALA A 220 -6.79 -23.76 -14.30
CA ALA A 220 -6.14 -25.05 -14.48
C ALA A 220 -6.61 -26.13 -13.48
N ARG A 221 -7.02 -25.72 -12.27
CA ARG A 221 -7.52 -26.65 -11.23
C ARG A 221 -8.97 -27.06 -11.47
N SER A 222 -9.84 -26.18 -11.97
CA SER A 222 -11.22 -26.54 -12.30
C SER A 222 -11.28 -27.52 -13.49
N MET A 223 -10.46 -27.33 -14.52
CA MET A 223 -10.36 -28.26 -15.65
C MET A 223 -9.70 -29.61 -15.30
N GLY A 224 -8.75 -29.62 -14.35
CA GLY A 224 -8.10 -30.85 -13.87
C GLY A 224 -9.02 -31.75 -13.04
N ARG A 225 -10.00 -31.16 -12.34
CA ARG A 225 -10.97 -31.91 -11.54
C ARG A 225 -12.10 -32.51 -12.40
N SER A 226 -12.52 -31.81 -13.46
CA SER A 226 -13.54 -32.32 -14.41
C SER A 226 -13.04 -33.40 -15.37
N ARG A 227 -11.72 -33.57 -15.56
CA ARG A 227 -11.16 -34.68 -16.37
C ARG A 227 -10.94 -35.98 -15.58
N ARG A 228 -11.26 -36.01 -14.28
CA ARG A 228 -11.15 -37.19 -13.42
C ARG A 228 -12.49 -37.70 -12.88
N ALA A 229 -13.61 -37.22 -13.41
CA ALA A 229 -14.95 -37.76 -13.16
C ALA A 229 -15.44 -38.54 -14.38
#